data_AF-A0A533ZA18-F1
#
_entry.id   AF-A0A533ZA18-F1
#
_cell.length_a   1.000
_cell.length_b   1.000
_cell.length_c   1.000
_cell.angle_alpha   90.00
_cell.angle_beta   90.00
_cell.angle_gamma   90.00
#
_symmetry.space_group_name_H-M   'P 1'
#
loop_
_entity.id
_entity.type
_entity.pdbx_description
1 polymer ?
#
loop_
_entity_poly.entity_id
_entity_poly.type
_entity_poly.pdbx_seq_one_letter_code
_entity_poly.pdbx_strand_id
1 'polypeptide(L)'
;ADAQQTVHSSTTAVTQDTASHEWTLPGTYNVTLAVFDGQCTETSADVQVIASTPPPGAGWINGTVTDAVSGTPISGATVSASPGGYTQGTNAAGHYSISVANATYTVTVTAGLYLTKSQSNIVVTPGGASVVDFALTPNFGWIAGTVTSTAGGPISGAAITIYGNGQKFALPTNAQGKYNWTVAVGTYSVQASANGYTAVNKTGQTASVGATTLVDFALTPVPAGGAGISATVYVGIGLAVIVAIAAIAVFLRARRRRADEQSKIEVPPRQ
;
A
#
# COMPACT_ATOMS: atom_id res chain seq x y z
N ALA A 1 31.52 -38.35 -22.39
CA ALA A 1 32.68 -38.73 -21.55
C ALA A 1 32.51 -37.94 -20.26
N ASP A 2 32.16 -38.50 -19.11
CA ASP A 2 32.17 -39.85 -18.58
C ASP A 2 30.83 -40.01 -17.83
N ALA A 3 29.97 -40.95 -18.21
CA ALA A 3 28.69 -41.14 -17.53
C ALA A 3 28.95 -41.90 -16.22
N GLN A 4 29.44 -41.18 -15.21
CA GLN A 4 29.67 -41.77 -13.90
C GLN A 4 28.33 -42.09 -13.26
N GLN A 5 27.94 -43.37 -13.34
CA GLN A 5 26.84 -43.92 -12.59
C GLN A 5 27.29 -44.03 -11.13
N THR A 6 26.83 -43.12 -10.28
CA THR A 6 27.08 -43.22 -8.83
C THR A 6 25.91 -43.97 -8.21
N VAL A 7 26.13 -45.23 -7.82
CA VAL A 7 25.11 -46.06 -7.19
C VAL A 7 25.25 -45.93 -5.68
N HIS A 8 24.22 -45.37 -5.03
CA HIS A 8 24.06 -45.46 -3.58
C HIS A 8 23.17 -46.67 -3.27
N SER A 9 23.68 -47.62 -2.48
CA SER A 9 22.94 -48.81 -2.06
C SER A 9 22.77 -48.77 -0.55
N SER A 10 21.53 -48.68 -0.08
CA SER A 10 21.19 -48.99 1.31
C SER A 10 20.68 -50.43 1.38
N THR A 11 21.08 -51.17 2.41
CA THR A 11 20.77 -52.60 2.60
C THR A 11 19.79 -52.84 3.75
N THR A 12 19.16 -51.78 4.26
CA THR A 12 18.20 -51.89 5.38
C THR A 12 16.80 -51.63 4.86
N ALA A 13 15.86 -52.54 5.11
CA ALA A 13 14.45 -52.36 4.75
C ALA A 13 13.84 -51.24 5.63
N VAL A 14 13.59 -50.07 5.04
CA VAL A 14 12.98 -48.92 5.73
C VAL A 14 11.80 -48.40 4.89
N THR A 15 10.74 -47.91 5.53
CA THR A 15 9.57 -47.31 4.85
C THR A 15 9.87 -45.96 4.20
N GLN A 16 11.02 -45.34 4.49
CA GLN A 16 11.62 -44.20 3.78
C GLN A 16 13.14 -44.28 3.89
N ASP A 17 13.85 -44.02 2.79
CA ASP A 17 15.30 -43.86 2.76
C ASP A 17 15.65 -42.57 2.02
N THR A 18 16.61 -41.82 2.54
CA THR A 18 17.04 -40.53 1.99
C THR A 18 18.52 -40.60 1.66
N ALA A 19 18.84 -40.51 0.37
CA ALA A 19 20.22 -40.38 -0.11
C ALA A 19 20.42 -38.96 -0.66
N SER A 20 21.50 -38.31 -0.22
CA SER A 20 21.94 -37.02 -0.77
C SER A 20 23.21 -37.22 -1.58
N HIS A 21 23.29 -36.57 -2.73
CA HIS A 21 24.50 -36.53 -3.55
C HIS A 21 24.84 -35.07 -3.88
N GLU A 22 26.12 -34.71 -3.76
CA GLU A 22 26.61 -33.37 -4.09
C GLU A 22 27.31 -33.40 -5.46
N TRP A 23 26.74 -32.69 -6.43
CA TRP A 23 27.39 -32.47 -7.71
C TRP A 23 28.29 -31.23 -7.62
N THR A 24 29.58 -31.40 -7.90
CA THR A 24 30.59 -30.33 -7.79
C THR A 24 30.70 -29.47 -9.05
N LEU A 25 29.97 -29.82 -10.11
CA LEU A 25 29.98 -29.11 -11.38
C LEU A 25 28.54 -28.69 -11.74
N PRO A 26 28.39 -27.69 -12.61
CA PRO A 26 27.11 -27.40 -13.23
C PRO A 26 26.80 -28.39 -14.34
N GLY A 27 25.52 -28.72 -14.51
CA GLY A 27 25.00 -29.57 -15.57
C GLY A 27 23.52 -29.85 -15.39
N THR A 28 22.94 -30.48 -16.40
CA THR A 28 21.64 -31.15 -16.27
C THR A 28 21.90 -32.60 -15.87
N TYR A 29 21.36 -32.99 -14.73
CA TYR A 29 21.47 -34.33 -14.16
C TYR A 29 20.16 -35.05 -14.33
N ASN A 30 20.21 -36.25 -14.91
CA ASN A 30 19.10 -37.20 -14.84
C ASN A 30 19.30 -38.02 -13.58
N VAL A 31 18.36 -37.90 -12.64
CA VAL A 31 18.35 -38.69 -11.42
C VAL A 31 17.29 -39.77 -11.56
N THR A 32 17.73 -41.03 -11.49
CA THR A 32 16.86 -42.20 -11.54
C THR A 32 16.94 -42.90 -10.19
N LEU A 33 15.80 -43.07 -9.52
CA LEU A 33 15.72 -43.89 -8.32
C LEU A 33 15.33 -45.32 -8.73
N ALA A 34 16.10 -46.32 -8.30
CA ALA A 34 15.78 -47.72 -8.49
C ALA A 34 15.74 -48.44 -7.14
N VAL A 35 14.67 -49.18 -6.87
CA VAL A 35 14.52 -50.02 -5.67
C VAL A 35 14.53 -51.48 -6.12
N PHE A 36 15.37 -52.29 -5.49
CA PHE A 36 15.47 -53.72 -5.76
C PHE A 36 15.27 -54.51 -4.46
N ASP A 37 14.29 -55.39 -4.44
CA ASP A 37 13.94 -56.21 -3.28
C ASP A 37 14.54 -57.63 -3.33
N GLY A 38 15.40 -57.93 -4.32
CA GLY A 38 15.94 -59.26 -4.56
C GLY A 38 15.20 -60.05 -5.64
N GLN A 39 14.00 -59.63 -6.06
CA GLN A 39 13.21 -60.29 -7.11
C GLN A 39 12.68 -59.33 -8.19
N CYS A 40 12.30 -58.12 -7.82
CA CYS A 40 11.75 -57.10 -8.71
C CYS A 40 12.53 -55.78 -8.59
N THR A 41 12.70 -55.10 -9.73
CA THR A 41 13.25 -53.74 -9.78
C THR A 41 12.14 -52.78 -10.19
N GLU A 42 11.87 -51.79 -9.35
CA GLU A 42 11.00 -50.66 -9.69
C GLU A 42 11.84 -49.41 -9.85
N THR A 43 11.56 -48.65 -10.92
CA THR A 43 12.33 -47.45 -11.28
C THR A 43 11.40 -46.24 -11.32
N SER A 44 11.78 -45.14 -10.66
CA SER A 44 11.05 -43.88 -10.81
C SER A 44 11.34 -43.26 -12.19
N ALA A 45 10.42 -42.43 -12.69
CA ALA A 45 10.70 -41.60 -13.87
C ALA A 45 11.95 -40.73 -13.63
N ASP A 46 12.73 -40.50 -14.70
CA ASP A 46 13.91 -39.65 -14.64
C ASP A 46 13.52 -38.23 -14.18
N VAL A 47 14.07 -37.80 -13.04
CA VAL A 47 13.93 -36.43 -12.56
C VAL A 47 15.12 -35.63 -13.07
N GLN A 48 14.85 -34.59 -13.86
CA GLN A 48 15.89 -33.67 -14.31
C GLN A 48 16.18 -32.61 -13.23
N VAL A 49 17.42 -32.59 -12.75
CA VAL A 49 17.94 -31.55 -11.84
C VAL A 49 18.95 -30.72 -12.61
N ILE A 50 18.73 -29.41 -12.74
CA ILE A 50 19.67 -28.51 -13.41
C ILE A 50 20.47 -27.77 -12.34
N ALA A 51 21.76 -28.07 -12.22
CA ALA A 51 22.70 -27.24 -11.47
C ALA A 51 23.41 -26.30 -12.47
N SER A 52 23.30 -24.98 -12.30
CA SER A 52 24.02 -24.02 -13.15
C SER A 52 25.12 -23.34 -12.34
N THR A 53 26.27 -23.07 -12.96
CA THR A 53 27.22 -22.12 -12.39
C THR A 53 26.62 -20.73 -12.54
N PRO A 54 26.80 -19.84 -11.55
CA PRO A 54 26.44 -18.45 -11.70
C PRO A 54 27.15 -17.89 -12.94
N PRO A 55 26.52 -16.98 -13.71
CA PRO A 55 27.21 -16.28 -14.79
C PRO A 55 28.55 -15.74 -14.28
N PRO A 56 29.65 -15.82 -15.06
CA PRO A 56 30.93 -15.26 -14.67
C PRO A 56 30.75 -13.80 -14.28
N GLY A 57 31.03 -13.47 -13.02
CA GLY A 57 30.82 -12.12 -12.49
C GLY A 57 29.45 -11.86 -11.87
N ALA A 58 28.63 -12.88 -11.57
CA ALA A 58 27.46 -12.71 -10.69
C ALA A 58 27.82 -13.05 -9.23
N GLY A 59 27.17 -12.38 -8.28
CA GLY A 59 27.18 -12.70 -6.85
C GLY A 59 25.84 -12.33 -6.21
N TRP A 60 25.75 -12.41 -4.89
CA TRP A 60 24.51 -12.19 -4.15
C TRP A 60 24.64 -11.14 -3.07
N ILE A 61 23.55 -10.43 -2.82
CA ILE A 61 23.34 -9.66 -1.60
C ILE A 61 22.17 -10.30 -0.85
N ASN A 62 22.46 -10.80 0.34
CA ASN A 62 21.50 -11.50 1.19
C ASN A 62 21.28 -10.69 2.46
N GLY A 63 20.17 -10.94 3.13
CA GLY A 63 19.95 -10.37 4.44
C GLY A 63 18.50 -10.44 4.89
N THR A 64 18.23 -9.72 5.96
CA THR A 64 16.92 -9.60 6.59
C THR A 64 16.51 -8.14 6.71
N VAL A 65 15.21 -7.89 6.61
CA VAL A 65 14.61 -6.60 6.92
C VAL A 65 13.68 -6.76 8.11
N THR A 66 13.91 -5.98 9.17
CA THR A 66 13.18 -6.03 10.43
C THR A 66 12.68 -4.65 10.83
N ASP A 67 11.64 -4.62 11.66
CA ASP A 67 11.18 -3.43 12.36
C ASP A 67 12.16 -3.09 13.48
N ALA A 68 12.68 -1.87 13.50
CA ALA A 68 13.70 -1.44 14.46
C ALA A 68 13.19 -1.31 15.89
N VAL A 69 11.88 -1.27 16.11
CA VAL A 69 11.23 -1.13 17.42
C VAL A 69 10.81 -2.48 17.96
N SER A 70 10.06 -3.27 17.17
CA SER A 70 9.52 -4.56 17.62
C SER A 70 10.46 -5.74 17.37
N GLY A 71 11.45 -5.58 16.48
CA GLY A 71 12.30 -6.67 15.98
C GLY A 71 11.60 -7.64 15.04
N THR A 72 10.32 -7.41 14.69
CA THR A 72 9.56 -8.32 13.83
C THR A 72 10.05 -8.24 12.37
N PRO A 73 10.08 -9.35 11.63
CA PRO A 73 10.43 -9.32 10.21
C PRO A 73 9.41 -8.52 9.39
N ILE A 74 9.91 -7.76 8.41
CA ILE A 74 9.08 -6.98 7.49
C ILE A 74 8.98 -7.72 6.16
N SER A 75 7.79 -8.23 5.87
CA SER A 75 7.46 -8.87 4.59
C SER A 75 7.09 -7.84 3.53
N GLY A 76 7.49 -8.08 2.28
CA GLY A 76 7.15 -7.23 1.14
C GLY A 76 7.87 -5.88 1.10
N ALA A 77 8.92 -5.68 1.90
CA ALA A 77 9.82 -4.55 1.73
C ALA A 77 10.59 -4.70 0.41
N THR A 78 10.71 -3.60 -0.33
CA THR A 78 11.46 -3.55 -1.59
C THR A 78 12.91 -3.21 -1.30
N VAL A 79 13.79 -4.16 -1.57
CA VAL A 79 15.25 -3.97 -1.53
C VAL A 79 15.73 -3.66 -2.95
N SER A 80 16.54 -2.63 -3.08
CA SER A 80 17.10 -2.19 -4.37
C SER A 80 18.61 -2.04 -4.28
N ALA A 81 19.34 -2.49 -5.30
CA ALA A 81 20.78 -2.34 -5.39
C ALA A 81 21.15 -1.44 -6.59
N SER A 82 21.95 -0.40 -6.32
CA SER A 82 22.47 0.53 -7.32
C SER A 82 24.00 0.50 -7.33
N PRO A 83 24.66 0.46 -8.49
CA PRO A 83 24.13 0.62 -9.86
C PRO A 83 23.38 -0.63 -10.38
N GLY A 84 22.71 -0.52 -11.53
CA GLY A 84 22.10 -1.67 -12.22
C GLY A 84 20.60 -1.92 -11.97
N GLY A 85 19.99 -1.20 -11.02
CA GLY A 85 18.52 -1.17 -10.86
C GLY A 85 17.91 -2.51 -10.41
N TYR A 86 18.71 -3.39 -9.82
CA TYR A 86 18.24 -4.66 -9.29
C TYR A 86 17.26 -4.41 -8.15
N THR A 87 16.13 -5.12 -8.13
CA THR A 87 15.15 -5.04 -7.05
C THR A 87 14.67 -6.42 -6.63
N GLN A 88 14.38 -6.58 -5.34
CA GLN A 88 13.85 -7.82 -4.77
C GLN A 88 12.95 -7.49 -3.57
N GLY A 89 11.82 -8.18 -3.46
CA GLY A 89 10.95 -8.11 -2.28
C GLY A 89 11.40 -9.06 -1.16
N THR A 90 11.20 -8.68 0.10
CA THR A 90 11.39 -9.59 1.24
C THR A 90 10.25 -10.59 1.38
N ASN A 91 10.57 -11.82 1.82
CA ASN A 91 9.59 -12.86 2.08
C ASN A 91 8.88 -12.69 3.44
N ALA A 92 7.99 -13.64 3.80
CA ALA A 92 7.22 -13.60 5.07
C ALA A 92 8.10 -13.58 6.34
N ALA A 93 9.31 -14.13 6.27
CA ALA A 93 10.30 -14.12 7.34
C ALA A 93 11.27 -12.93 7.23
N GLY A 94 11.02 -11.97 6.33
CA GLY A 94 11.83 -10.77 6.15
C GLY A 94 13.13 -10.99 5.39
N HIS A 95 13.41 -12.21 4.90
CA HIS A 95 14.62 -12.50 4.16
C HIS A 95 14.53 -12.01 2.71
N TYR A 96 15.66 -11.58 2.17
CA TYR A 96 15.83 -11.31 0.74
C TYR A 96 17.15 -11.90 0.24
N SER A 97 17.20 -12.16 -1.06
CA SER A 97 18.38 -12.59 -1.79
C SER A 97 18.31 -12.01 -3.19
N ILE A 98 19.23 -11.11 -3.52
CA ILE A 98 19.28 -10.45 -4.83
C ILE A 98 20.54 -10.87 -5.57
N SER A 99 20.38 -11.42 -6.78
CA SER A 99 21.49 -11.75 -7.66
C SER A 99 21.91 -10.50 -8.43
N VAL A 100 23.18 -10.10 -8.29
CA VAL A 100 23.74 -8.89 -8.87
C VAL A 100 25.07 -9.19 -9.56
N ALA A 101 25.52 -8.32 -10.46
CA ALA A 101 26.88 -8.42 -11.01
C ALA A 101 27.94 -8.15 -9.91
N ASN A 102 29.19 -8.50 -10.15
CA ASN A 102 30.28 -8.21 -9.24
C ASN A 102 30.61 -6.73 -9.33
N ALA A 103 30.28 -5.97 -8.29
CA ALA A 103 30.55 -4.55 -8.20
C ALA A 103 30.45 -4.10 -6.75
N THR A 104 30.57 -2.79 -6.53
CA THR A 104 30.23 -2.17 -5.25
C THR A 104 28.86 -1.50 -5.37
N TYR A 105 27.98 -1.79 -4.42
CA TYR A 105 26.60 -1.34 -4.44
C TYR A 105 26.27 -0.40 -3.28
N THR A 106 25.27 0.45 -3.51
CA THR A 106 24.42 1.01 -2.46
C THR A 106 23.10 0.27 -2.46
N VAL A 107 22.78 -0.36 -1.34
CA VAL A 107 21.54 -1.09 -1.12
C VAL A 107 20.56 -0.18 -0.40
N THR A 108 19.37 0.01 -0.96
CA THR A 108 18.31 0.84 -0.39
C THR A 108 17.06 0.02 -0.19
N VAL A 109 16.49 0.08 1.01
CA VAL A 109 15.27 -0.63 1.38
C VAL A 109 14.15 0.36 1.61
N THR A 110 13.00 0.09 0.98
CA THR A 110 11.75 0.84 1.16
C THR A 110 10.64 -0.09 1.57
N ALA A 111 9.82 0.34 2.52
CA ALA A 111 8.60 -0.35 2.91
C ALA A 111 7.53 0.69 3.23
N GLY A 112 6.28 0.39 2.90
CA GLY A 112 5.16 1.29 3.21
C GLY A 112 5.09 1.53 4.72
N LEU A 113 4.86 2.78 5.12
CA LEU A 113 4.83 3.22 6.52
C LEU A 113 6.17 3.18 7.27
N TYR A 114 7.30 2.89 6.62
CA TYR A 114 8.63 2.95 7.24
C TYR A 114 9.49 4.06 6.61
N LEU A 115 10.52 4.51 7.33
CA LEU A 115 11.56 5.36 6.74
C LEU A 115 12.46 4.53 5.83
N THR A 116 12.76 5.07 4.65
CA THR A 116 13.76 4.50 3.73
C THR A 116 15.12 4.47 4.40
N LYS A 117 15.84 3.36 4.23
CA LYS A 117 17.22 3.20 4.74
C LYS A 117 18.13 2.71 3.63
N SER A 118 19.36 3.24 3.59
CA SER A 118 20.37 2.87 2.60
C SER A 118 21.70 2.56 3.27
N GLN A 119 22.44 1.62 2.69
CA GLN A 119 23.81 1.28 3.06
C GLN A 119 24.67 1.21 1.81
N SER A 120 25.77 1.96 1.81
CA SER A 120 26.73 2.04 0.70
C SER A 120 27.95 1.16 0.94
N ASN A 121 28.77 1.01 -0.11
CA ASN A 121 30.04 0.27 -0.09
C ASN A 121 29.89 -1.24 0.11
N ILE A 122 28.80 -1.83 -0.39
CA ILE A 122 28.60 -3.28 -0.36
C ILE A 122 29.35 -3.90 -1.55
N VAL A 123 30.51 -4.48 -1.28
CA VAL A 123 31.32 -5.15 -2.30
C VAL A 123 30.78 -6.55 -2.53
N VAL A 124 30.51 -6.89 -3.79
CA VAL A 124 30.08 -8.23 -4.22
C VAL A 124 31.15 -8.83 -5.13
N THR A 125 31.68 -9.98 -4.75
CA THR A 125 32.67 -10.73 -5.52
C THR A 125 31.98 -11.83 -6.36
N PRO A 126 32.61 -12.29 -7.47
CA PRO A 126 32.06 -13.38 -8.27
C PRO A 126 31.84 -14.64 -7.42
N GLY A 127 30.63 -15.21 -7.49
CA GLY A 127 30.21 -16.37 -6.69
C GLY A 127 30.06 -16.10 -5.19
N GLY A 128 30.35 -14.89 -4.73
CA GLY A 128 30.28 -14.50 -3.32
C GLY A 128 28.90 -14.00 -2.92
N ALA A 129 28.58 -14.15 -1.63
CA ALA A 129 27.38 -13.59 -1.02
C ALA A 129 27.77 -12.57 0.05
N SER A 130 27.26 -11.35 -0.07
CA SER A 130 27.43 -10.28 0.92
C SER A 130 26.16 -10.18 1.77
N VAL A 131 26.31 -10.27 3.09
CA VAL A 131 25.17 -10.19 4.02
C VAL A 131 25.01 -8.75 4.50
N VAL A 132 23.80 -8.22 4.36
CA VAL A 132 23.44 -6.85 4.76
C VAL A 132 22.06 -6.88 5.42
N ASP A 133 21.99 -6.59 6.72
CA ASP A 133 20.71 -6.57 7.43
C ASP A 133 20.22 -5.14 7.65
N PHE A 134 18.91 -4.94 7.52
CA PHE A 134 18.27 -3.63 7.68
C PHE A 134 17.22 -3.67 8.79
N ALA A 135 17.42 -2.88 9.83
CA ALA A 135 16.37 -2.48 10.76
C ALA A 135 15.76 -1.15 10.29
N LEU A 136 14.49 -1.16 9.88
CA LEU A 136 13.73 0.02 9.41
C LEU A 136 12.97 0.65 10.57
N THR A 137 13.03 1.99 10.65
CA THR A 137 12.27 2.75 11.65
C THR A 137 10.83 2.96 11.16
N PRO A 138 9.82 2.56 11.94
CA PRO A 138 8.43 2.90 11.67
C PRO A 138 8.23 4.40 11.48
N ASN A 139 7.41 4.78 10.50
CA ASN A 139 6.99 6.14 10.22
C ASN A 139 5.46 6.23 10.13
N PHE A 140 4.80 5.62 11.10
CA PHE A 140 3.35 5.61 11.21
C PHE A 140 2.89 5.86 12.64
N GLY A 141 1.64 6.29 12.77
CA GLY A 141 0.89 6.33 14.01
C GLY A 141 -0.52 5.77 13.81
N TRP A 142 -1.31 5.80 14.87
CA TRP A 142 -2.70 5.35 14.84
C TRP A 142 -3.64 6.52 15.04
N ILE A 143 -4.73 6.55 14.28
CA ILE A 143 -5.90 7.39 14.57
C ILE A 143 -6.99 6.44 15.05
N ALA A 144 -7.38 6.60 16.30
CA ALA A 144 -8.39 5.78 16.94
C ALA A 144 -9.42 6.65 17.65
N GLY A 145 -10.56 6.08 17.98
CA GLY A 145 -11.57 6.81 18.73
C GLY A 145 -12.89 6.05 18.77
N THR A 146 -13.90 6.74 19.29
CA THR A 146 -15.25 6.25 19.44
C THR A 146 -16.25 7.21 18.80
N VAL A 147 -17.33 6.66 18.24
CA VAL A 147 -18.46 7.43 17.73
C VAL A 147 -19.68 7.11 18.57
N THR A 148 -20.24 8.14 19.18
CA THR A 148 -21.41 8.06 20.06
C THR A 148 -22.52 8.97 19.57
N SER A 149 -23.75 8.68 19.97
CA SER A 149 -24.89 9.57 19.76
C SER A 149 -25.00 10.54 20.93
N THR A 150 -25.33 11.81 20.66
CA THR A 150 -25.68 12.77 21.72
C THR A 150 -26.97 12.40 22.45
N ALA A 151 -27.82 11.57 21.84
CA ALA A 151 -28.98 10.96 22.51
C ALA A 151 -28.62 9.71 23.35
N GLY A 152 -27.34 9.30 23.34
CA GLY A 152 -26.81 8.18 24.11
C GLY A 152 -26.46 6.96 23.26
N GLY A 153 -25.46 6.21 23.74
CA GLY A 153 -25.03 4.95 23.15
C GLY A 153 -24.00 5.08 22.01
N PRO A 154 -23.27 4.00 21.71
CA PRO A 154 -22.34 3.94 20.59
C PRO A 154 -23.08 3.83 19.25
N ILE A 155 -22.50 4.41 18.19
CA ILE A 155 -23.02 4.27 16.82
C ILE A 155 -22.19 3.23 16.09
N SER A 156 -22.78 2.05 15.86
CA SER A 156 -22.20 0.99 15.04
C SER A 156 -22.34 1.31 13.55
N GLY A 157 -21.32 0.98 12.75
CA GLY A 157 -21.34 1.18 11.30
C GLY A 157 -21.29 2.65 10.86
N ALA A 158 -20.94 3.58 11.74
CA ALA A 158 -20.66 4.95 11.36
C ALA A 158 -19.45 4.98 10.41
N ALA A 159 -19.58 5.68 9.29
CA ALA A 159 -18.50 5.84 8.32
C ALA A 159 -17.51 6.89 8.82
N ILE A 160 -16.31 6.44 9.13
CA ILE A 160 -15.14 7.28 9.41
C ILE A 160 -14.40 7.52 8.11
N THR A 161 -14.17 8.79 7.79
CA THR A 161 -13.31 9.23 6.68
C THR A 161 -12.10 9.96 7.24
N ILE A 162 -10.90 9.48 6.95
CA ILE A 162 -9.63 10.12 7.32
C ILE A 162 -8.99 10.68 6.05
N TYR A 163 -8.69 11.97 6.04
CA TYR A 163 -8.06 12.66 4.91
C TYR A 163 -6.79 13.37 5.36
N GLY A 164 -5.67 13.11 4.69
CA GLY A 164 -4.38 13.73 4.98
C GLY A 164 -3.28 13.15 4.09
N ASN A 165 -2.19 13.89 3.91
CA ASN A 165 -1.08 13.49 3.04
C ASN A 165 -1.51 13.12 1.60
N GLY A 166 -2.56 13.76 1.08
CA GLY A 166 -3.13 13.45 -0.24
C GLY A 166 -3.89 12.12 -0.34
N GLN A 167 -4.07 11.40 0.78
CA GLN A 167 -4.77 10.13 0.85
C GLN A 167 -6.12 10.26 1.56
N LYS A 168 -7.07 9.43 1.16
CA LYS A 168 -8.39 9.28 1.80
C LYS A 168 -8.58 7.82 2.21
N PHE A 169 -8.86 7.60 3.49
CA PHE A 169 -9.21 6.30 4.06
C PHE A 169 -10.66 6.34 4.52
N ALA A 170 -11.38 5.23 4.34
CA ALA A 170 -12.75 5.08 4.81
C ALA A 170 -12.91 3.74 5.51
N LEU A 171 -13.46 3.76 6.72
CA LEU A 171 -13.69 2.57 7.54
C LEU A 171 -14.96 2.73 8.38
N PRO A 172 -15.71 1.65 8.64
CA PRO A 172 -16.83 1.69 9.55
C PRO A 172 -16.38 1.57 11.02
N THR A 173 -17.17 2.10 11.95
CA THR A 173 -17.06 1.76 13.37
C THR A 173 -17.59 0.34 13.64
N ASN A 174 -17.03 -0.31 14.66
CA ASN A 174 -17.51 -1.61 15.14
C ASN A 174 -18.80 -1.50 15.98
N ALA A 175 -19.31 -2.62 16.51
CA ALA A 175 -20.52 -2.67 17.34
C ALA A 175 -20.47 -1.81 18.61
N GLN A 176 -19.26 -1.50 19.12
CA GLN A 176 -19.03 -0.62 20.27
C GLN A 176 -18.79 0.83 19.86
N GLY A 177 -18.98 1.18 18.58
CA GLY A 177 -18.71 2.50 18.03
C GLY A 177 -17.23 2.84 17.92
N LYS A 178 -16.32 1.88 18.15
CA LYS A 178 -14.87 2.11 18.11
C LYS A 178 -14.33 1.97 16.70
N TYR A 179 -13.27 2.71 16.41
CA TYR A 179 -12.47 2.57 15.19
C TYR A 179 -10.98 2.76 15.51
N ASN A 180 -10.13 2.16 14.69
CA ASN A 180 -8.69 2.34 14.72
C ASN A 180 -8.14 2.18 13.30
N TRP A 181 -7.26 3.08 12.89
CA TRP A 181 -6.63 3.04 11.58
C TRP A 181 -5.17 3.47 11.66
N THR A 182 -4.30 2.77 10.93
CA THR A 182 -2.88 3.10 10.85
C THR A 182 -2.66 4.08 9.71
N VAL A 183 -1.94 5.16 9.98
CA VAL A 183 -1.63 6.21 9.00
C VAL A 183 -0.14 6.57 9.08
N ALA A 184 0.41 7.07 7.98
CA ALA A 184 1.73 7.69 8.01
C ALA A 184 1.74 8.87 9.00
N VAL A 185 2.92 9.25 9.49
CA VAL A 185 3.04 10.47 10.29
C VAL A 185 2.58 11.67 9.48
N GLY A 186 1.81 12.57 10.12
CA GLY A 186 1.27 13.74 9.45
C GLY A 186 0.06 14.33 10.17
N THR A 187 -0.58 15.29 9.52
CA THR A 187 -1.78 15.97 10.03
C THR A 187 -2.98 15.60 9.19
N TYR A 188 -4.08 15.24 9.86
CA TYR A 188 -5.27 14.65 9.27
C TYR A 188 -6.54 15.42 9.63
N SER A 189 -7.51 15.34 8.74
CA SER A 189 -8.91 15.65 8.97
C SER A 189 -9.68 14.34 9.10
N VAL A 190 -10.41 14.17 10.21
CA VAL A 190 -11.20 12.98 10.48
C VAL A 190 -12.67 13.38 10.53
N GLN A 191 -13.48 12.75 9.69
CA GLN A 191 -14.93 12.96 9.64
C GLN A 191 -15.66 11.69 10.06
N ALA A 192 -16.66 11.82 10.92
CA ALA A 192 -17.60 10.77 11.24
C ALA A 192 -18.99 11.11 10.68
N SER A 193 -19.63 10.13 10.04
CA SER A 193 -20.97 10.25 9.47
C SER A 193 -21.77 8.96 9.67
N ALA A 194 -23.08 9.09 9.86
CA ALA A 194 -23.99 7.96 9.98
C ALA A 194 -25.37 8.35 9.43
N ASN A 195 -26.13 7.38 8.93
CA ASN A 195 -27.47 7.66 8.41
C ASN A 195 -28.39 8.13 9.54
N GLY A 196 -29.14 9.21 9.32
CA GLY A 196 -29.98 9.85 10.34
C GLY A 196 -29.22 10.71 11.34
N TYR A 197 -27.93 11.02 11.10
CA TYR A 197 -27.11 11.88 11.97
C TYR A 197 -26.45 13.01 11.18
N THR A 198 -26.20 14.14 11.83
CA THR A 198 -25.37 15.22 11.28
C THR A 198 -23.89 14.81 11.36
N ALA A 199 -23.18 14.85 10.23
CA ALA A 199 -21.76 14.52 10.18
C ALA A 199 -20.90 15.58 10.90
N VAL A 200 -19.82 15.13 11.54
CA VAL A 200 -18.87 16.00 12.25
C VAL A 200 -17.48 15.79 11.66
N ASN A 201 -16.75 16.88 11.41
CA ASN A 201 -15.38 16.87 10.93
C ASN A 201 -14.44 17.54 11.94
N LYS A 202 -13.34 16.87 12.28
CA LYS A 202 -12.26 17.37 13.14
C LYS A 202 -10.98 17.47 12.32
N THR A 203 -10.45 18.67 12.15
CA THR A 203 -9.20 18.94 11.44
C THR A 203 -8.03 19.03 12.41
N GLY A 204 -6.79 19.04 11.87
CA GLY A 204 -5.59 19.29 12.67
C GLY A 204 -5.16 18.14 13.57
N GLN A 205 -5.66 16.92 13.34
CA GLN A 205 -5.31 15.75 14.14
C GLN A 205 -3.93 15.23 13.73
N THR A 206 -2.96 15.25 14.63
CA THR A 206 -1.57 14.84 14.33
C THR A 206 -1.38 13.36 14.65
N ALA A 207 -0.88 12.58 13.69
CA ALA A 207 -0.37 11.23 13.93
C ALA A 207 1.15 11.30 14.06
N SER A 208 1.70 10.74 15.14
CA SER A 208 3.13 10.71 15.43
C SER A 208 3.66 9.28 15.47
N VAL A 209 4.98 9.12 15.30
CA VAL A 209 5.63 7.81 15.23
C VAL A 209 5.28 6.97 16.45
N GLY A 210 4.70 5.79 16.23
CA GLY A 210 4.38 4.83 17.28
C GLY A 210 3.33 5.30 18.29
N ALA A 211 2.65 6.42 18.04
CA ALA A 211 1.66 6.99 18.96
C ALA A 211 0.23 6.79 18.45
N THR A 212 -0.72 6.65 19.39
CA THR A 212 -2.15 6.66 19.11
C THR A 212 -2.74 8.02 19.41
N THR A 213 -3.34 8.64 18.40
CA THR A 213 -4.10 9.88 18.50
C THR A 213 -5.59 9.55 18.64
N LEU A 214 -6.16 9.94 19.78
CA LEU A 214 -7.57 9.72 20.10
C LEU A 214 -8.45 10.84 19.54
N VAL A 215 -9.44 10.48 18.73
CA VAL A 215 -10.36 11.40 18.07
C VAL A 215 -11.79 10.92 18.27
N ASP A 216 -12.41 11.28 19.40
CA ASP A 216 -13.79 10.86 19.66
C ASP A 216 -14.83 11.77 18.97
N PHE A 217 -15.97 11.20 18.59
CA PHE A 217 -17.09 11.91 17.98
C PHE A 217 -18.37 11.69 18.77
N ALA A 218 -19.15 12.76 18.90
CA ALA A 218 -20.55 12.71 19.33
C ALA A 218 -21.39 13.26 18.18
N LEU A 219 -22.21 12.42 17.56
CA LEU A 219 -23.08 12.79 16.45
C LEU A 219 -24.49 13.12 16.96
N THR A 220 -25.09 14.15 16.39
CA THR A 220 -26.46 14.55 16.73
C THR A 220 -27.45 13.91 15.75
N PRO A 221 -28.50 13.21 16.24
CA PRO A 221 -29.55 12.71 15.38
C PRO A 221 -30.23 13.85 14.63
N VAL A 222 -30.48 13.65 13.33
CA VAL A 222 -31.34 14.54 12.56
C VAL A 222 -32.78 14.26 13.01
N PRO A 223 -33.52 15.26 13.51
CA PRO A 223 -34.91 15.05 13.89
C PRO A 223 -35.69 14.45 12.72
N ALA A 224 -36.33 13.30 12.94
CA ALA A 224 -37.32 12.79 12.00
C ALA A 224 -38.44 13.83 11.95
N GLY A 225 -38.53 14.57 10.86
CA GLY A 225 -39.56 15.59 10.71
C GLY A 225 -40.94 14.96 10.90
N GLY A 226 -41.58 15.27 12.02
CA GLY A 226 -43.03 15.15 12.14
C GLY A 226 -43.67 16.10 11.12
N ALA A 227 -44.63 15.56 10.36
CA ALA A 227 -45.54 16.27 9.45
C ALA A 227 -44.91 17.15 8.35
N GLY A 228 -44.92 16.60 7.12
CA GLY A 228 -45.22 17.32 5.87
C GLY A 228 -44.48 18.63 5.57
N ILE A 229 -43.42 18.54 4.76
CA ILE A 229 -43.08 19.63 3.85
C ILE A 229 -44.11 19.63 2.70
N SER A 230 -45.03 20.60 2.67
CA SER A 230 -46.00 20.73 1.59
C SER A 230 -45.31 21.20 0.30
N ALA A 231 -45.64 20.58 -0.83
CA ALA A 231 -45.13 20.90 -2.17
C ALA A 231 -45.32 22.37 -2.60
N THR A 232 -46.07 23.18 -1.85
CA THR A 232 -46.28 24.61 -2.08
C THR A 232 -45.04 25.48 -1.81
N VAL A 233 -44.09 25.05 -0.98
CA VAL A 233 -42.85 25.82 -0.73
C VAL A 233 -41.92 25.82 -1.95
N TYR A 234 -41.95 24.77 -2.77
CA TYR A 234 -41.17 24.69 -4.02
C TYR A 234 -41.65 25.70 -5.07
N VAL A 235 -42.95 25.97 -5.15
CA VAL A 235 -43.51 26.92 -6.13
C VAL A 235 -43.17 28.37 -5.76
N GLY A 236 -43.11 28.70 -4.46
CA GLY A 236 -42.79 30.04 -3.99
C GLY A 236 -41.32 30.44 -4.20
N ILE A 237 -40.37 29.55 -3.87
CA ILE A 237 -38.93 29.84 -4.03
C ILE A 237 -38.52 29.74 -5.51
N GLY A 238 -39.09 28.80 -6.27
CA GLY A 238 -38.84 28.65 -7.70
C GLY A 238 -39.29 29.87 -8.54
N LEU A 239 -40.47 30.43 -8.26
CA LEU A 239 -40.95 31.63 -8.96
C LEU A 239 -40.14 32.89 -8.62
N ALA A 240 -39.75 33.08 -7.36
CA ALA A 240 -38.97 34.26 -6.96
C ALA A 240 -37.59 34.31 -7.62
N VAL A 241 -36.92 33.17 -7.77
CA VAL A 241 -35.60 33.09 -8.43
C VAL A 241 -35.71 33.31 -9.95
N ILE A 242 -36.75 32.78 -10.61
CA ILE A 242 -36.95 32.98 -12.05
C ILE A 242 -37.26 34.44 -12.38
N VAL A 243 -38.10 35.12 -11.57
CA VAL A 243 -38.41 36.54 -11.77
C VAL A 243 -37.17 37.43 -11.59
N ALA A 244 -36.33 37.12 -10.60
CA ALA A 244 -35.08 37.86 -10.39
C ALA A 244 -34.10 37.71 -11.56
N ILE A 245 -33.94 36.48 -12.09
CA ILE A 245 -33.07 36.22 -13.25
C ILE A 245 -33.61 36.92 -14.51
N ALA A 246 -34.92 36.89 -14.75
CA ALA A 246 -35.54 37.58 -15.88
C ALA A 246 -35.38 39.10 -15.78
N ALA A 247 -35.55 39.70 -14.60
CA ALA A 247 -35.35 41.13 -14.38
C ALA A 247 -33.88 41.55 -14.63
N ILE A 248 -32.91 40.74 -14.16
CA ILE A 248 -31.48 40.97 -14.39
C ILE A 248 -31.16 40.87 -15.90
N ALA A 249 -31.70 39.89 -16.61
CA ALA A 249 -31.48 39.74 -18.04
C ALA A 249 -32.06 40.91 -18.86
N VAL A 250 -33.27 41.38 -18.52
CA VAL A 250 -33.89 42.56 -19.15
C VAL A 250 -33.08 43.82 -18.87
N PHE A 251 -32.61 44.01 -17.63
CA PHE A 251 -31.77 45.15 -17.25
C PHE A 251 -30.45 45.18 -18.02
N LEU A 252 -29.77 44.02 -18.14
CA LEU A 252 -28.54 43.91 -18.92
C LEU A 252 -28.76 44.16 -20.42
N ARG A 253 -29.89 43.72 -20.97
CA ARG A 253 -30.24 43.96 -22.38
C ARG A 253 -30.57 45.43 -22.66
N ALA A 254 -31.24 46.11 -21.74
CA ALA A 254 -31.52 47.55 -21.85
C ALA A 254 -30.23 48.39 -21.81
N ARG A 255 -29.26 47.99 -20.97
CA ARG A 255 -27.97 48.71 -20.85
C ARG A 255 -27.11 48.59 -22.13
N ARG A 256 -27.16 47.46 -22.84
CA ARG A 256 -26.46 47.31 -24.13
C ARG A 256 -27.02 48.24 -25.20
N ARG A 257 -28.35 48.35 -25.32
CA ARG A 257 -28.97 49.28 -26.30
C ARG A 257 -28.58 50.74 -26.10
N ARG A 258 -28.45 51.18 -24.85
CA ARG A 258 -28.02 52.55 -24.53
C ARG A 258 -26.54 52.81 -24.84
N ALA A 259 -25.69 51.77 -24.81
CA ALA A 259 -24.29 51.88 -25.19
C ALA A 259 -24.12 52.05 -26.72
N ASP A 260 -24.96 51.37 -27.50
CA ASP A 260 -24.92 51.45 -28.97
C ASP A 260 -25.42 52.80 -29.52
N GLU A 261 -26.35 53.47 -28.81
CA GLU A 261 -26.81 54.82 -29.17
C GLU A 261 -25.75 55.91 -28.89
N GLN A 262 -24.88 55.73 -27.90
CA GLN A 262 -23.95 56.77 -27.46
C GLN A 262 -22.63 56.79 -28.26
N SER A 263 -22.31 55.72 -28.99
CA SER A 263 -21.17 55.67 -29.93
C SER A 263 -21.45 56.34 -31.28
N LYS A 264 -22.68 56.84 -31.52
CA LYS A 264 -23.08 57.47 -32.78
C LYS A 264 -23.11 59.01 -32.71
N ILE A 265 -22.29 59.61 -31.86
CA ILE A 265 -22.09 61.07 -31.84
C ILE A 265 -20.97 61.41 -32.82
N GLU A 266 -21.34 62.13 -33.88
CA GLU A 266 -20.50 62.62 -34.98
C GLU A 266 -19.31 63.45 -34.49
N VAL A 267 -18.11 63.13 -35.00
CA VAL A 267 -16.91 63.97 -34.89
C VAL A 267 -17.08 65.15 -35.85
N PRO A 268 -16.98 66.42 -35.41
CA PRO A 268 -17.08 67.55 -36.33
C PRO A 268 -15.84 67.62 -37.24
N PRO A 269 -15.99 68.04 -38.51
CA PRO A 269 -14.88 68.11 -39.44
C PRO A 269 -13.86 69.18 -39.03
N ARG A 270 -12.57 68.86 -39.15
CA ARG A 270 -11.48 69.84 -39.03
C ARG A 270 -11.53 70.81 -40.21
N GLN A 271 -11.34 72.11 -39.88
CA GLN A 271 -11.19 73.21 -40.83
C GLN A 271 -10.03 72.99 -41.80
#